data_AF-A0A742QJP4-F1
#
_entry.id   AF-A0A742QJP4-F1
#
_cell.length_a   1.000
_cell.length_b   1.000
_cell.length_c   1.000
_cell.angle_alpha   90.00
_cell.angle_beta   90.00
_cell.angle_gamma   90.00
#
_symmetry.space_group_name_H-M   'P 1'
#
loop_
_entity.id
_entity.type
_entity.pdbx_description
1 polymer ?
#
loop_
_entity_poly.entity_id
_entity_poly.type
_entity_poly.pdbx_seq_one_letter_code
_entity_poly.pdbx_strand_id
1 'polypeptide(L)'
;MTIDKQALREVAEKATKGPWKVFSDIDTKTFSIHTPRDKRCENVIKWGGFDCQPNAEANAEFIAAFNPKVALALLDELEHYKSREERVTKLVLDNSTSWDALYKKLEAAERSIAEQSAIVAAAEKLVRCKGRYHSELNYRALAKLFGVITPDLPPLEHENVHYADAAEVEITALRQRIAELEAEPVSQTYKLNELSGNSPVTPDGWISCSERMPEDEQEVIVHNKLGYRYVSYFDEHSGLFFDMRGGNQMNCIEHIFVTHWMPAPAAPKPEGNNR
;
A
#
# COMPACT_ATOMS: atom_id res chain seq x y z
N MET A 1 32.98 47.91 -5.55
CA MET A 1 33.52 48.82 -4.53
C MET A 1 33.03 48.34 -3.18
N THR A 2 33.92 47.95 -2.28
CA THR A 2 33.54 47.50 -0.93
C THR A 2 33.54 48.71 -0.01
N ILE A 3 32.39 49.05 0.56
CA ILE A 3 32.29 50.16 1.51
C ILE A 3 32.72 49.66 2.88
N ASP A 4 33.75 50.28 3.45
CA ASP A 4 34.14 50.05 4.84
C ASP A 4 33.17 50.78 5.77
N LYS A 5 32.20 50.02 6.29
CA LYS A 5 31.13 50.52 7.16
C LYS A 5 31.67 50.98 8.53
N GLN A 6 32.74 50.35 9.03
CA GLN A 6 33.32 50.70 10.31
C GLN A 6 34.07 52.02 10.21
N ALA A 7 34.90 52.17 9.18
CA ALA A 7 35.55 53.44 8.89
C ALA A 7 34.52 54.57 8.68
N LEU A 8 33.41 54.29 7.98
CA LEU A 8 32.34 55.27 7.78
C LEU A 8 31.67 55.67 9.10
N ARG A 9 31.40 54.70 9.99
CA ARG A 9 30.84 54.96 11.33
C ARG A 9 31.78 55.85 12.15
N GLU A 10 33.07 55.53 12.19
CA GLU A 10 34.06 56.32 12.93
C GLU A 10 34.16 57.78 12.44
N VAL A 11 34.12 57.97 11.12
CA VAL A 11 34.12 59.32 10.52
C VAL A 11 32.85 60.07 10.89
N ALA A 12 31.68 59.41 10.82
CA ALA A 12 30.40 60.02 11.18
C ALA A 12 30.31 60.37 12.67
N GLU A 13 30.85 59.54 13.57
CA GLU A 13 30.87 59.81 15.01
C GLU A 13 31.76 60.99 15.40
N LYS A 14 32.88 61.17 14.69
CA LYS A 14 33.83 62.29 14.88
C LYS A 14 33.33 63.60 14.30
N ALA A 15 32.42 63.55 13.33
CA ALA A 15 31.87 64.73 12.68
C ALA A 15 30.96 65.55 13.60
N THR A 16 30.76 66.83 13.27
CA THR A 16 29.94 67.75 14.06
C THR A 16 28.49 67.25 14.14
N LYS A 17 28.02 67.02 15.36
CA LYS A 17 26.67 66.47 15.62
C LYS A 17 25.60 67.52 15.41
N GLY A 18 24.41 67.06 14.99
CA GLY A 18 23.23 67.91 14.81
C GLY A 18 22.82 68.06 13.35
N PRO A 19 21.71 68.77 13.07
CA PRO A 19 21.27 69.01 11.71
C PRO A 19 22.28 69.90 10.99
N TRP A 20 22.63 69.52 9.77
CA TRP A 20 23.44 70.34 8.87
C TRP A 20 22.48 71.12 7.96
N LYS A 21 22.83 72.37 7.66
CA LYS A 21 22.04 73.24 6.79
C LYS A 21 22.91 73.84 5.70
N VAL A 22 22.30 74.05 4.54
CA VAL A 22 22.94 74.75 3.43
C VAL A 22 22.92 76.25 3.72
N PHE A 23 24.06 76.87 3.50
CA PHE A 23 24.23 78.30 3.37
C PHE A 23 24.46 78.62 1.89
N SER A 24 23.65 79.52 1.35
CA SER A 24 23.73 79.98 -0.04
C SER A 24 23.91 81.49 -0.06
N ASP A 25 24.95 81.95 -0.75
CA ASP A 25 25.12 83.35 -1.12
C ASP A 25 25.16 83.48 -2.64
N ILE A 26 24.10 84.09 -3.19
CA ILE A 26 23.87 84.21 -4.63
C ILE A 26 24.87 85.20 -5.25
N ASP A 27 25.23 86.26 -4.52
CA ASP A 27 26.09 87.33 -5.04
C ASP A 27 27.54 86.84 -5.20
N THR A 28 27.99 86.00 -4.26
CA THR A 28 29.33 85.39 -4.32
C THR A 28 29.35 83.99 -4.94
N LYS A 29 28.18 83.44 -5.31
CA LYS A 29 28.01 82.05 -5.77
C LYS A 29 28.67 81.02 -4.83
N THR A 30 28.62 81.30 -3.52
CA THR A 30 29.21 80.45 -2.48
C THR A 30 28.13 79.55 -1.90
N PHE A 31 28.39 78.25 -1.91
CA PHE A 31 27.51 77.24 -1.30
C PHE A 31 28.31 76.47 -0.24
N SER A 32 27.81 76.44 0.98
CA SER A 32 28.52 75.86 2.12
C SER A 32 27.55 75.18 3.08
N ILE A 33 28.07 74.39 4.02
CA ILE A 33 27.26 73.67 4.99
C ILE A 33 27.66 74.11 6.39
N HIS A 34 26.67 74.35 7.24
CA HIS A 34 26.90 74.82 8.60
C HIS A 34 25.93 74.17 9.59
N THR A 35 26.20 74.33 10.89
CA THR A 35 25.25 73.95 11.93
C THR A 35 24.42 75.16 12.42
N PRO A 36 23.15 75.00 12.79
CA PRO A 36 22.27 76.13 13.11
C PRO A 36 22.64 76.98 14.33
N ARG A 37 23.61 76.57 15.15
CA ARG A 37 24.00 77.27 16.38
C ARG A 37 25.13 78.28 16.19
N ASP A 38 25.57 78.48 14.95
CA ASP A 38 26.79 79.24 14.67
C ASP A 38 26.50 80.72 14.44
N LYS A 39 27.01 81.58 15.34
CA LYS A 39 27.00 83.04 15.19
C LYS A 39 28.25 83.59 14.47
N ARG A 40 29.15 82.71 14.01
CA ARG A 40 30.40 83.06 13.32
C ARG A 40 30.90 81.89 12.45
N CYS A 41 31.74 82.19 11.46
CA CYS A 41 32.28 81.31 10.41
C CYS A 41 33.07 80.06 10.88
N GLU A 42 33.04 79.70 12.15
CA GLU A 42 33.91 78.67 12.75
C GLU A 42 33.49 77.24 12.41
N ASN A 43 32.20 77.03 12.14
CA ASN A 43 31.61 75.72 11.81
C ASN A 43 31.00 75.69 10.40
N VAL A 44 31.38 76.65 9.55
CA VAL A 44 30.99 76.70 8.14
C VAL A 44 32.04 75.94 7.34
N ILE A 45 31.65 74.82 6.74
CA ILE A 45 32.52 74.07 5.84
C ILE A 45 32.45 74.76 4.47
N LYS A 46 33.43 75.62 4.18
CA LYS A 46 33.61 76.27 2.88
C LYS A 46 34.51 75.44 1.98
N TRP A 47 34.05 75.13 0.78
CA TRP A 47 34.76 74.27 -0.18
C TRP A 47 35.33 75.11 -1.32
N GLY A 48 36.58 75.56 -1.18
CA GLY A 48 37.23 76.41 -2.19
C GLY A 48 37.33 75.82 -3.60
N GLY A 49 37.11 74.51 -3.76
CA GLY A 49 37.08 73.83 -5.07
C GLY A 49 35.70 73.63 -5.70
N PHE A 50 34.60 73.79 -4.93
CA PHE A 50 33.22 73.61 -5.42
C PHE A 50 32.51 74.94 -5.70
N ASP A 51 32.99 76.04 -5.12
CA ASP A 51 32.47 77.38 -5.37
C ASP A 51 32.50 77.67 -6.89
N CYS A 52 31.43 78.29 -7.41
CA CYS A 52 31.23 78.60 -8.83
C CYS A 52 31.13 77.39 -9.80
N GLN A 53 31.06 76.15 -9.34
CA GLN A 53 30.79 74.99 -10.21
C GLN A 53 29.30 74.84 -10.57
N PRO A 54 28.97 74.29 -11.76
CA PRO A 54 27.61 73.82 -12.02
C PRO A 54 27.27 72.69 -11.03
N ASN A 55 26.17 72.85 -10.27
CA ASN A 55 25.68 71.95 -9.19
C ASN A 55 26.28 72.14 -7.78
N ALA A 56 27.02 73.20 -7.52
CA ALA A 56 27.55 73.48 -6.18
C ALA A 56 26.46 73.51 -5.09
N GLU A 57 25.30 74.10 -5.40
CA GLU A 57 24.12 74.14 -4.53
C GLU A 57 23.59 72.73 -4.22
N ALA A 58 23.32 71.93 -5.26
CA ALA A 58 22.79 70.57 -5.13
C ALA A 58 23.74 69.64 -4.34
N ASN A 59 25.07 69.82 -4.50
CA ASN A 59 26.05 69.06 -3.73
C ASN A 59 26.01 69.43 -2.24
N ALA A 60 25.89 70.72 -1.92
CA ALA A 60 25.75 71.17 -0.54
C ALA A 60 24.45 70.65 0.09
N GLU A 61 23.33 70.67 -0.64
CA GLU A 61 22.06 70.10 -0.22
C GLU A 61 22.15 68.60 0.05
N PHE A 62 22.78 67.83 -0.85
CA PHE A 62 22.97 66.40 -0.69
C PHE A 62 23.74 66.07 0.59
N ILE A 63 24.87 66.74 0.83
CA ILE A 63 25.70 66.49 2.01
C ILE A 63 24.99 66.94 3.30
N ALA A 64 24.26 68.07 3.26
CA ALA A 64 23.48 68.52 4.42
C ALA A 64 22.34 67.55 4.76
N ALA A 65 21.69 66.97 3.75
CA ALA A 65 20.70 65.92 3.92
C ALA A 65 21.33 64.62 4.43
N PHE A 66 22.47 64.21 3.88
CA PHE A 66 23.26 63.05 4.31
C PHE A 66 24.26 63.41 5.43
N ASN A 67 23.77 64.10 6.46
CA ASN A 67 24.60 64.46 7.60
C ASN A 67 24.97 63.23 8.46
N PRO A 68 25.90 63.37 9.43
CA PRO A 68 26.37 62.25 10.25
C PRO A 68 25.26 61.50 10.99
N LYS A 69 24.19 62.19 11.39
CA LYS A 69 23.05 61.55 12.05
C LYS A 69 22.33 60.58 11.10
N VAL A 70 22.12 60.98 9.85
CA VAL A 70 21.48 60.14 8.84
C VAL A 70 22.38 58.96 8.47
N ALA A 71 23.69 59.20 8.30
CA ALA A 71 24.64 58.14 8.01
C ALA A 71 24.67 57.06 9.11
N LEU A 72 24.70 57.47 10.39
CA LEU A 72 24.67 56.55 11.53
C LEU A 72 23.34 55.76 11.61
N ALA A 73 22.20 56.43 11.41
CA ALA A 73 20.90 55.77 11.42
C ALA A 73 20.79 54.69 10.33
N LEU A 74 21.28 54.98 9.12
CA LEU A 74 21.31 53.99 8.03
C LEU A 74 22.26 52.83 8.33
N LEU A 75 23.40 53.08 8.97
CA LEU A 75 24.32 52.02 9.41
C LEU A 75 23.69 51.13 10.48
N ASP A 76 22.98 51.71 11.45
CA ASP A 76 22.24 50.97 12.47
C ASP A 76 21.13 50.10 11.85
N GLU A 77 20.38 50.62 10.88
CA GLU A 77 19.39 49.85 10.13
C GLU A 77 20.02 48.67 9.38
N LEU A 78 21.16 48.87 8.72
CA LEU A 78 21.88 47.81 8.01
C LEU A 78 22.39 46.72 8.96
N GLU A 79 22.92 47.09 10.12
CA GLU A 79 23.33 46.13 11.16
C GLU A 79 22.12 45.35 11.71
N HIS A 80 20.99 46.03 11.91
CA HIS A 80 19.74 45.40 12.31
C HIS A 80 19.25 44.35 11.30
N TYR A 81 19.26 44.68 9.99
CA TYR A 81 18.89 43.73 8.94
C TYR A 81 19.84 42.54 8.88
N LYS A 82 21.15 42.76 8.98
CA LYS A 82 22.13 41.67 9.01
C LYS A 82 21.87 40.72 10.20
N SER A 83 21.64 41.28 11.39
CA SER A 83 21.30 40.48 12.57
C SER A 83 19.96 39.73 12.42
N ARG A 84 18.98 40.31 11.71
CA ARG A 84 17.72 39.62 11.37
C ARG A 84 17.96 38.43 10.43
N GLU A 85 18.76 38.60 9.38
CA GLU A 85 19.07 37.53 8.44
C GLU A 85 19.77 36.35 9.12
N GLU A 86 20.73 36.63 10.02
CA GLU A 86 21.42 35.61 10.81
C GLU A 86 20.44 34.82 11.70
N ARG A 87 19.51 35.52 12.37
CA ARG A 87 18.46 34.88 13.20
C ARG A 87 17.50 34.03 12.37
N VAL A 88 17.07 34.53 11.20
CA VAL A 88 16.18 33.78 10.30
C VAL A 88 16.87 32.53 9.79
N THR A 89 18.14 32.63 9.38
CA THR A 89 18.94 31.49 8.92
C THR A 89 19.04 30.43 10.01
N LYS A 90 19.32 30.84 11.25
CA LYS A 90 19.36 29.93 12.40
C LYS A 90 18.01 29.24 12.63
N LEU A 91 16.90 29.99 12.64
CA LEU A 91 15.55 29.43 12.82
C LEU A 91 15.20 28.42 11.72
N VAL A 92 15.57 28.69 10.48
CA VAL A 92 15.34 27.79 9.35
C VAL A 92 16.12 26.48 9.54
N LEU A 93 17.38 26.56 9.95
CA LEU A 93 18.20 25.38 10.25
C LEU A 93 17.63 24.56 11.42
N ASP A 94 17.30 25.22 12.52
CA ASP A 94 16.71 24.57 13.69
C ASP A 94 15.38 23.87 13.33
N ASN A 95 14.51 24.54 12.56
CA ASN A 95 13.28 23.93 12.05
C ASN A 95 13.55 22.74 11.12
N SER A 96 14.54 22.83 10.23
CA SER A 96 14.91 21.71 9.35
C SER A 96 15.32 20.48 10.16
N THR A 97 16.14 20.65 11.18
CA THR A 97 16.54 19.53 12.05
C THR A 97 15.36 18.93 12.81
N SER A 98 14.39 19.77 13.19
CA SER A 98 13.14 19.32 13.82
C SER A 98 12.31 18.46 12.85
N TRP A 99 12.16 18.91 11.60
CA TRP A 99 11.46 18.14 10.57
C TRP A 99 12.14 16.80 10.29
N ASP A 100 13.48 16.76 10.21
CA ASP A 100 14.22 15.51 10.01
C ASP A 100 13.95 14.49 11.14
N ALA A 101 13.90 14.96 12.38
CA ALA A 101 13.57 14.13 13.52
C ALA A 101 12.11 13.61 13.47
N LEU A 102 11.17 14.45 13.03
CA LEU A 102 9.78 14.06 12.84
C LEU A 102 9.61 13.02 11.72
N TYR A 103 10.28 13.20 10.58
CA TYR A 103 10.25 12.22 9.48
C TYR A 103 10.79 10.86 9.90
N LYS A 104 11.89 10.81 10.66
CA LYS A 104 12.41 9.54 11.20
C LYS A 104 11.41 8.85 12.13
N LYS A 105 10.72 9.61 12.98
CA LYS A 105 9.67 9.07 13.86
C LYS A 105 8.47 8.57 13.05
N LEU A 106 8.06 9.30 12.02
CA LEU A 106 6.98 8.89 11.12
C LEU A 106 7.33 7.58 10.42
N GLU A 107 8.52 7.48 9.83
CA GLU A 107 8.98 6.28 9.13
C GLU A 107 9.09 5.08 10.09
N ALA A 108 9.54 5.29 11.33
CA ALA A 108 9.55 4.24 12.35
C ALA A 108 8.14 3.79 12.75
N ALA A 109 7.20 4.74 12.89
CA ALA A 109 5.81 4.43 13.19
C ALA A 109 5.13 3.66 12.05
N GLU A 110 5.38 4.03 10.79
CA GLU A 110 4.89 3.32 9.61
C GLU A 110 5.40 1.87 9.55
N ARG A 111 6.69 1.65 9.83
CA ARG A 111 7.25 0.28 9.96
C ARG A 111 6.54 -0.51 11.05
N SER A 112 6.33 0.07 12.23
CA SER A 112 5.65 -0.60 13.34
C SER A 112 4.19 -0.95 13.00
N ILE A 113 3.47 -0.06 12.30
CA ILE A 113 2.11 -0.31 11.82
C ILE A 113 2.09 -1.46 10.81
N ALA A 114 3.05 -1.51 9.89
CA ALA A 114 3.15 -2.60 8.92
C ALA A 114 3.38 -3.96 9.60
N GLU A 115 4.26 -4.02 10.60
CA GLU A 115 4.48 -5.21 11.44
C GLU A 115 3.20 -5.63 12.16
N GLN A 116 2.51 -4.69 12.82
CA GLN A 116 1.24 -4.95 13.50
C GLN A 116 0.16 -5.46 12.54
N SER A 117 0.05 -4.86 11.36
CA SER A 117 -0.89 -5.27 10.31
C SER A 117 -0.62 -6.72 9.86
N ALA A 118 0.65 -7.10 9.69
CA ALA A 118 1.02 -8.48 9.37
C ALA A 118 0.64 -9.46 10.48
N ILE A 119 0.83 -9.09 11.76
CA ILE A 119 0.43 -9.90 12.92
C ILE A 119 -1.08 -10.08 12.95
N VAL A 120 -1.86 -9.00 12.76
CA VAL A 120 -3.33 -9.05 12.74
C VAL A 120 -3.80 -9.96 11.60
N ALA A 121 -3.23 -9.83 10.40
CA ALA A 121 -3.57 -10.68 9.27
C ALA A 121 -3.26 -12.18 9.54
N ALA A 122 -2.15 -12.48 10.22
CA ALA A 122 -1.83 -13.84 10.65
C ALA A 122 -2.82 -14.35 11.71
N ALA A 123 -3.17 -13.52 12.70
CA ALA A 123 -4.16 -13.85 13.72
C ALA A 123 -5.54 -14.13 13.11
N GLU A 124 -6.00 -13.32 12.15
CA GLU A 124 -7.25 -13.56 11.43
C GLU A 124 -7.26 -14.89 10.68
N LYS A 125 -6.15 -15.27 10.04
CA LYS A 125 -6.01 -16.58 9.38
C LYS A 125 -6.14 -17.71 10.41
N LEU A 126 -5.50 -17.57 11.57
CA LEU A 126 -5.57 -18.56 12.64
C LEU A 126 -6.99 -18.70 13.21
N VAL A 127 -7.69 -17.60 13.43
CA VAL A 127 -9.11 -17.62 13.86
C VAL A 127 -9.99 -18.28 12.80
N ARG A 128 -9.80 -17.99 11.51
CA ARG A 128 -10.53 -18.64 10.41
C ARG A 128 -10.24 -20.14 10.32
N CYS A 129 -9.01 -20.57 10.57
CA CYS A 129 -8.66 -22.00 10.62
C CYS A 129 -9.25 -22.71 11.84
N LYS A 130 -9.42 -22.00 12.96
CA LYS A 130 -10.06 -22.54 14.18
C LYS A 130 -11.54 -22.87 13.99
N GLY A 131 -12.21 -22.25 13.01
CA GLY A 131 -13.54 -22.66 12.57
C GLY A 131 -13.58 -24.05 11.90
N ARG A 132 -12.42 -24.70 11.65
CA ARG A 132 -12.33 -26.02 11.00
C ARG A 132 -11.72 -27.15 11.85
N TYR A 133 -10.80 -26.93 12.80
CA TYR A 133 -10.21 -28.03 13.61
C TYR A 133 -9.79 -27.61 15.04
N HIS A 134 -10.19 -28.44 16.02
CA HIS A 134 -9.78 -28.60 17.43
C HIS A 134 -9.19 -27.38 18.18
N SER A 135 -9.92 -26.92 19.17
CA SER A 135 -9.75 -25.63 19.86
C SER A 135 -8.52 -25.53 20.76
N GLU A 136 -7.99 -26.61 21.31
CA GLU A 136 -7.14 -26.55 22.50
C GLU A 136 -5.62 -26.52 22.21
N LEU A 137 -5.12 -27.35 21.28
CA LEU A 137 -3.72 -27.34 20.86
C LEU A 137 -3.31 -26.00 20.22
N ASN A 138 -4.21 -25.42 19.43
CA ASN A 138 -4.00 -24.13 18.77
C ASN A 138 -3.95 -22.97 19.77
N TYR A 139 -4.72 -23.00 20.86
CA TYR A 139 -4.62 -22.00 21.92
C TYR A 139 -3.28 -22.05 22.65
N ARG A 140 -2.76 -23.25 22.92
CA ARG A 140 -1.44 -23.42 23.57
C ARG A 140 -0.29 -22.94 22.66
N ALA A 141 -0.36 -23.21 21.36
CA ALA A 141 0.63 -22.73 20.39
C ALA A 141 0.61 -21.19 20.22
N LEU A 142 -0.58 -20.60 20.15
CA LEU A 142 -0.79 -19.15 20.12
C LEU A 142 -0.26 -18.47 21.39
N ALA A 143 -0.63 -19.00 22.56
CA ALA A 143 -0.17 -18.47 23.84
C ALA A 143 1.36 -18.50 23.96
N LYS A 144 2.01 -19.56 23.45
CA LYS A 144 3.48 -19.64 23.37
C LYS A 144 4.08 -18.64 22.38
N LEU A 145 3.47 -18.44 21.21
CA LEU A 145 3.93 -17.50 20.18
C LEU A 145 3.86 -16.03 20.65
N PHE A 146 2.81 -15.68 21.40
CA PHE A 146 2.58 -14.34 21.94
C PHE A 146 3.13 -14.15 23.37
N GLY A 147 3.79 -15.16 23.95
CA GLY A 147 4.36 -15.11 25.30
C GLY A 147 3.32 -14.96 26.42
N VAL A 148 2.07 -15.32 26.18
CA VAL A 148 0.96 -15.21 27.14
C VAL A 148 0.87 -16.50 27.96
N ILE A 149 0.82 -16.39 29.28
CA ILE A 149 0.65 -17.55 30.17
C ILE A 149 -0.78 -18.08 30.04
N THR A 150 -0.94 -19.33 29.61
CA THR A 150 -2.26 -19.99 29.62
C THR A 150 -2.66 -20.32 31.05
N PRO A 151 -3.78 -19.81 31.59
CA PRO A 151 -4.25 -20.23 32.91
C PRO A 151 -4.66 -21.70 32.87
N ASP A 152 -4.14 -22.48 33.83
CA ASP A 152 -4.26 -23.94 34.04
C ASP A 152 -5.23 -24.69 33.12
N LEU A 153 -4.71 -25.13 31.96
CA LEU A 153 -5.35 -26.17 31.18
C LEU A 153 -4.82 -27.53 31.66
N PRO A 154 -5.69 -28.53 31.95
CA PRO A 154 -5.28 -29.84 32.44
C PRO A 154 -4.24 -30.50 31.52
N PRO A 155 -3.37 -31.40 32.03
CA PRO A 155 -2.41 -32.12 31.21
C PRO A 155 -3.14 -32.80 30.04
N LEU A 156 -2.57 -32.73 28.84
CA LEU A 156 -3.10 -33.50 27.70
C LEU A 156 -2.91 -34.98 28.02
N GLU A 157 -3.95 -35.63 28.55
CA GLU A 157 -4.01 -37.08 28.54
C GLU A 157 -3.87 -37.52 27.09
N HIS A 158 -2.93 -38.42 26.82
CA HIS A 158 -2.71 -39.00 25.50
C HIS A 158 -3.89 -39.92 25.15
N GLU A 159 -5.08 -39.35 24.95
CA GLU A 159 -6.31 -40.11 24.76
C GLU A 159 -6.78 -40.09 23.30
N ASN A 160 -5.86 -40.00 22.34
CA ASN A 160 -6.17 -40.15 20.92
C ASN A 160 -5.13 -40.93 20.10
N VAL A 161 -4.08 -41.49 20.73
CA VAL A 161 -3.20 -42.45 20.05
C VAL A 161 -3.77 -43.87 20.14
N HIS A 162 -4.49 -44.20 21.22
CA HIS A 162 -5.06 -45.54 21.41
C HIS A 162 -6.26 -45.88 20.52
N TYR A 163 -7.05 -44.89 20.09
CA TYR A 163 -8.13 -45.14 19.12
C TYR A 163 -7.62 -45.27 17.69
N ALA A 164 -6.53 -44.59 17.34
CA ALA A 164 -5.90 -44.75 16.02
C ALA A 164 -5.29 -46.15 15.89
N ASP A 165 -4.53 -46.59 16.89
CA ASP A 165 -3.92 -47.93 16.88
C ASP A 165 -4.98 -49.04 16.96
N ALA A 166 -6.03 -48.89 17.78
CA ALA A 166 -7.12 -49.88 17.86
C ALA A 166 -7.94 -49.94 16.56
N ALA A 167 -8.26 -48.78 15.96
CA ALA A 167 -8.97 -48.74 14.68
C ALA A 167 -8.11 -49.28 13.53
N GLU A 168 -6.80 -49.03 13.54
CA GLU A 168 -5.89 -49.61 12.54
C GLU A 168 -5.82 -51.14 12.67
N VAL A 169 -5.76 -51.69 13.88
CA VAL A 169 -5.80 -53.14 14.10
C VAL A 169 -7.13 -53.74 13.61
N GLU A 170 -8.27 -53.10 13.88
CA GLU A 170 -9.58 -53.54 13.39
C GLU A 170 -9.69 -53.46 11.86
N ILE A 171 -9.23 -52.36 11.24
CA ILE A 171 -9.20 -52.20 9.78
C ILE A 171 -8.33 -53.28 9.13
N THR A 172 -7.20 -53.62 9.76
CA THR A 172 -6.29 -54.64 9.24
C THR A 172 -6.91 -56.03 9.34
N ALA A 173 -7.56 -56.36 10.46
CA ALA A 173 -8.30 -57.61 10.63
C ALA A 173 -9.46 -57.75 9.63
N LEU A 174 -10.20 -56.67 9.37
CA LEU A 174 -11.29 -56.66 8.38
C LEU A 174 -10.77 -56.87 6.96
N ARG A 175 -9.64 -56.24 6.58
CA ARG A 175 -9.02 -56.46 5.27
C ARG A 175 -8.57 -57.91 5.07
N GLN A 176 -8.03 -58.52 6.11
CA GLN A 176 -7.61 -59.92 6.06
C GLN A 176 -8.80 -60.87 5.93
N ARG A 177 -9.91 -60.59 6.62
CA ARG A 177 -11.16 -61.35 6.48
C ARG A 177 -11.79 -61.23 5.09
N ILE A 178 -11.75 -60.05 4.49
CA ILE A 178 -12.20 -59.83 3.10
C ILE A 178 -11.34 -60.66 2.15
N ALA A 179 -10.02 -60.64 2.29
CA ALA A 179 -9.11 -61.43 1.46
C ALA A 179 -9.33 -62.95 1.63
N GLU A 180 -9.60 -63.44 2.84
CA GLU A 180 -9.98 -64.84 3.09
C GLU A 180 -11.31 -65.22 2.42
N LEU A 181 -12.32 -64.35 2.50
CA LEU A 181 -13.62 -64.55 1.85
C LEU A 181 -13.53 -64.49 0.32
N GLU A 182 -12.61 -63.69 -0.22
CA GLU A 182 -12.30 -63.63 -1.65
C GLU A 182 -11.46 -64.83 -2.13
N ALA A 183 -10.69 -65.46 -1.22
CA ALA A 183 -9.83 -66.61 -1.51
C ALA A 183 -10.51 -67.98 -1.29
N GLU A 184 -11.62 -68.04 -0.55
CA GLU A 184 -12.49 -69.21 -0.54
C GLU A 184 -13.05 -69.42 -1.96
N PRO A 185 -12.91 -70.61 -2.57
CA PRO A 185 -13.41 -70.85 -3.90
C PRO A 185 -14.93 -70.73 -3.84
N VAL A 186 -15.45 -69.60 -4.32
CA VAL A 186 -16.79 -69.51 -4.89
C VAL A 186 -16.80 -70.51 -6.03
N SER A 187 -17.00 -71.79 -5.73
CA SER A 187 -17.04 -72.89 -6.69
C SER A 187 -18.12 -73.91 -6.31
N GLN A 188 -18.75 -73.72 -5.15
CA GLN A 188 -19.91 -74.50 -4.70
C GLN A 188 -21.26 -73.78 -4.86
N THR A 189 -21.30 -72.47 -5.13
CA THR A 189 -22.55 -71.71 -5.29
C THR A 189 -22.98 -71.52 -6.76
N TYR A 190 -22.12 -71.85 -7.73
CA TYR A 190 -22.45 -71.83 -9.17
C TYR A 190 -23.22 -73.05 -9.67
N LYS A 191 -23.56 -74.04 -8.81
CA LYS A 191 -24.30 -75.24 -9.20
C LYS A 191 -25.76 -75.29 -8.73
N LEU A 192 -26.29 -74.19 -8.21
CA LEU A 192 -27.66 -74.16 -7.68
C LEU A 192 -28.49 -72.95 -8.14
N ASN A 193 -28.23 -72.39 -9.33
CA ASN A 193 -29.14 -71.43 -9.98
C ASN A 193 -29.11 -71.51 -11.52
N GLU A 194 -29.04 -72.72 -12.10
CA GLU A 194 -29.36 -72.97 -13.52
C GLU A 194 -30.87 -72.93 -13.83
N LEU A 195 -31.73 -72.51 -12.89
CA LEU A 195 -33.18 -72.40 -13.10
C LEU A 195 -33.74 -71.13 -12.46
N SER A 196 -33.43 -69.98 -13.05
CA SER A 196 -34.37 -68.86 -13.25
C SER A 196 -33.60 -67.68 -13.82
N GLY A 197 -33.85 -67.39 -15.10
CA GLY A 197 -33.43 -66.13 -15.69
C GLY A 197 -34.06 -64.97 -14.92
N ASN A 198 -33.22 -64.04 -14.47
CA ASN A 198 -33.45 -62.60 -14.33
C ASN A 198 -32.39 -62.02 -13.38
N SER A 199 -31.26 -61.59 -13.94
CA SER A 199 -30.42 -60.57 -13.33
C SER A 199 -30.45 -59.35 -14.27
N PRO A 200 -30.66 -58.12 -13.77
CA PRO A 200 -31.06 -57.00 -14.60
C PRO A 200 -29.94 -56.58 -15.55
N VAL A 201 -30.20 -56.84 -16.82
CA VAL A 201 -29.80 -56.06 -18.00
C VAL A 201 -29.38 -54.65 -17.61
N THR A 202 -28.11 -54.30 -17.86
CA THR A 202 -27.66 -52.91 -18.01
C THR A 202 -28.64 -52.20 -18.94
N PRO A 203 -29.30 -51.08 -18.56
CA PRO A 203 -30.28 -50.46 -19.44
C PRO A 203 -29.61 -50.07 -20.75
N ASP A 204 -30.09 -50.69 -21.84
CA ASP A 204 -29.62 -50.59 -23.21
C ASP A 204 -29.35 -49.14 -23.68
N GLY A 205 -28.09 -48.72 -23.71
CA GLY A 205 -27.70 -47.51 -24.44
C GLY A 205 -26.58 -46.64 -23.86
N TRP A 206 -26.06 -46.95 -22.67
CA TRP A 206 -24.93 -46.22 -22.10
C TRP A 206 -23.59 -46.68 -22.68
N ILE A 207 -22.81 -45.73 -23.18
CA ILE A 207 -21.49 -45.91 -23.78
C ILE A 207 -20.45 -45.30 -22.83
N SER A 208 -19.38 -46.04 -22.53
CA SER A 208 -18.29 -45.50 -21.69
C SER A 208 -17.51 -44.43 -22.45
N CYS A 209 -17.17 -43.31 -21.78
CA CYS A 209 -16.29 -42.28 -22.35
C CYS A 209 -14.88 -42.80 -22.65
N SER A 210 -14.43 -43.88 -21.98
CA SER A 210 -13.14 -44.51 -22.30
C SER A 210 -13.19 -45.39 -23.55
N GLU A 211 -14.38 -45.85 -23.94
CA GLU A 211 -14.59 -46.67 -25.14
C GLU A 211 -14.79 -45.79 -26.37
N ARG A 212 -15.66 -44.78 -26.26
CA ARG A 212 -15.97 -43.87 -27.35
C ARG A 212 -16.47 -42.52 -26.81
N MET A 213 -15.95 -41.43 -27.33
CA MET A 213 -16.49 -40.09 -27.08
C MET A 213 -17.69 -39.79 -28.00
N PRO A 214 -18.61 -38.89 -27.60
CA PRO A 214 -19.62 -38.35 -28.52
C PRO A 214 -19.01 -37.61 -29.71
N GLU A 215 -19.82 -37.33 -30.72
CA GLU A 215 -19.43 -36.47 -31.84
C GLU A 215 -19.41 -34.98 -31.40
N ASP A 216 -18.69 -34.16 -32.16
CA ASP A 216 -18.58 -32.72 -31.87
C ASP A 216 -19.95 -32.02 -31.91
N GLU A 217 -20.18 -31.13 -30.93
CA GLU A 217 -21.45 -30.47 -30.62
C GLU A 217 -22.67 -31.40 -30.39
N GLN A 218 -22.45 -32.70 -30.14
CA GLN A 218 -23.54 -33.65 -29.94
C GLN A 218 -24.21 -33.47 -28.56
N GLU A 219 -25.55 -33.40 -28.57
CA GLU A 219 -26.37 -33.42 -27.35
C GLU A 219 -26.51 -34.86 -26.82
N VAL A 220 -26.08 -35.08 -25.58
CA VAL A 220 -26.07 -36.39 -24.93
C VAL A 220 -26.57 -36.31 -23.49
N ILE A 221 -27.02 -37.44 -22.96
CA ILE A 221 -27.28 -37.61 -21.53
C ILE A 221 -26.01 -38.21 -20.91
N VAL A 222 -25.47 -37.59 -19.86
CA VAL A 222 -24.22 -38.00 -19.21
C VAL A 222 -24.45 -38.60 -17.82
N HIS A 223 -23.54 -39.47 -17.39
CA HIS A 223 -23.48 -40.03 -16.03
C HIS A 223 -22.12 -39.77 -15.40
N ASN A 224 -22.07 -39.11 -14.24
CA ASN A 224 -20.81 -38.75 -13.58
C ASN A 224 -20.42 -39.72 -12.44
N LYS A 225 -19.16 -39.65 -11.97
CA LYS A 225 -18.65 -40.45 -10.83
C LYS A 225 -19.41 -40.27 -9.51
N LEU A 226 -20.21 -39.20 -9.38
CA LEU A 226 -21.02 -38.93 -8.19
C LEU A 226 -22.45 -39.49 -8.33
N GLY A 227 -22.77 -40.16 -9.44
CA GLY A 227 -24.07 -40.81 -9.67
C GLY A 227 -25.13 -39.93 -10.34
N TYR A 228 -24.83 -38.68 -10.68
CA TYR A 228 -25.78 -37.77 -11.31
C TYR A 228 -25.95 -38.03 -12.81
N ARG A 229 -27.16 -37.76 -13.32
CA ARG A 229 -27.51 -37.86 -14.74
C ARG A 229 -28.19 -36.58 -15.24
N TYR A 230 -27.67 -36.00 -16.32
CA TYR A 230 -28.16 -34.73 -16.90
C TYR A 230 -27.81 -34.62 -18.40
N VAL A 231 -28.39 -33.65 -19.10
CA VAL A 231 -28.15 -33.39 -20.53
C VAL A 231 -26.96 -32.45 -20.70
N SER A 232 -26.10 -32.71 -21.68
CA SER A 232 -24.90 -31.92 -21.95
C SER A 232 -24.48 -32.02 -23.43
N TYR A 233 -23.61 -31.11 -23.86
CA TYR A 233 -23.02 -31.05 -25.20
C TYR A 233 -21.52 -31.34 -25.13
N PHE A 234 -21.02 -32.21 -26.01
CA PHE A 234 -19.58 -32.48 -26.14
C PHE A 234 -18.93 -31.52 -27.15
N ASP A 235 -17.76 -30.98 -26.81
CA ASP A 235 -16.93 -30.17 -27.72
C ASP A 235 -15.58 -30.86 -27.92
N GLU A 236 -15.29 -31.26 -29.17
CA GLU A 236 -14.07 -31.96 -29.54
C GLU A 236 -12.83 -31.06 -29.38
N HIS A 237 -12.97 -29.74 -29.56
CA HIS A 237 -11.83 -28.82 -29.50
C HIS A 237 -11.27 -28.69 -28.07
N SER A 238 -12.15 -28.69 -27.06
CA SER A 238 -11.75 -28.62 -25.65
C SER A 238 -11.71 -29.97 -24.95
N GLY A 239 -12.40 -30.99 -25.48
CA GLY A 239 -12.56 -32.31 -24.85
C GLY A 239 -13.47 -32.28 -23.61
N LEU A 240 -14.31 -31.25 -23.47
CA LEU A 240 -15.16 -31.01 -22.29
C LEU A 240 -16.65 -31.10 -22.61
N PHE A 241 -17.44 -31.26 -21.55
CA PHE A 241 -18.90 -31.27 -21.57
C PHE A 241 -19.47 -29.92 -21.08
N PHE A 242 -20.46 -29.39 -21.79
CA PHE A 242 -21.06 -28.07 -21.54
C PHE A 242 -22.57 -28.16 -21.36
N ASP A 243 -23.14 -27.28 -20.53
CA ASP A 243 -24.60 -27.23 -20.31
C ASP A 243 -25.37 -26.58 -21.49
N MET A 244 -24.70 -25.79 -22.32
CA MET A 244 -25.31 -25.15 -23.50
C MET A 244 -24.35 -25.14 -24.68
N ARG A 245 -24.91 -25.27 -25.89
CA ARG A 245 -24.18 -25.15 -27.17
C ARG A 245 -23.55 -23.76 -27.29
N GLY A 246 -22.24 -23.69 -27.54
CA GLY A 246 -21.49 -22.43 -27.64
C GLY A 246 -21.22 -21.72 -26.31
N GLY A 247 -21.29 -22.42 -25.17
CA GLY A 247 -20.96 -21.88 -23.85
C GLY A 247 -19.51 -21.37 -23.75
N ASN A 248 -19.28 -20.30 -22.99
CA ASN A 248 -17.93 -19.82 -22.68
C ASN A 248 -17.27 -20.69 -21.59
N GLN A 249 -15.98 -20.47 -21.29
CA GLN A 249 -15.27 -21.18 -20.20
C GLN A 249 -15.91 -21.03 -18.80
N MET A 250 -16.86 -20.13 -18.58
CA MET A 250 -17.62 -20.03 -17.32
C MET A 250 -18.84 -20.95 -17.29
N ASN A 251 -19.25 -21.49 -18.45
CA ASN A 251 -20.28 -22.50 -18.60
C ASN A 251 -19.68 -23.90 -18.84
N CYS A 252 -18.35 -24.05 -18.72
CA CYS A 252 -17.75 -25.38 -18.61
C CYS A 252 -18.15 -25.93 -17.24
N ILE A 253 -18.74 -27.11 -17.23
CA ILE A 253 -19.12 -27.71 -15.97
C ILE A 253 -17.83 -28.30 -15.37
N GLU A 254 -17.43 -27.87 -14.18
CA GLU A 254 -16.40 -28.52 -13.35
C GLU A 254 -16.87 -29.90 -12.85
N HIS A 255 -17.27 -30.79 -13.77
CA HIS A 255 -17.55 -32.19 -13.52
C HIS A 255 -16.57 -33.03 -14.33
N ILE A 256 -15.31 -32.96 -13.89
CA ILE A 256 -14.11 -33.64 -14.43
C ILE A 256 -14.21 -35.18 -14.46
N PHE A 257 -15.39 -35.79 -14.33
CA PHE A 257 -15.53 -37.24 -14.31
C PHE A 257 -16.86 -37.75 -14.87
N VAL A 258 -17.23 -37.37 -16.10
CA VAL A 258 -18.23 -38.12 -16.86
C VAL A 258 -17.67 -39.51 -17.15
N THR A 259 -18.42 -40.56 -16.80
CA THR A 259 -18.00 -41.95 -16.97
C THR A 259 -18.69 -42.60 -18.17
N HIS A 260 -19.97 -42.29 -18.38
CA HIS A 260 -20.78 -42.86 -19.46
C HIS A 260 -21.70 -41.80 -20.07
N TRP A 261 -22.08 -41.98 -21.33
CA TRP A 261 -23.03 -41.14 -22.05
C TRP A 261 -24.02 -41.99 -22.86
N MET A 262 -25.15 -41.41 -23.24
CA MET A 262 -26.07 -42.00 -24.23
C MET A 262 -26.70 -40.91 -25.11
N PRO A 263 -27.13 -41.22 -26.34
CA PRO A 263 -27.80 -40.24 -27.21
C PRO A 263 -29.08 -39.71 -26.56
N ALA A 264 -29.35 -38.41 -26.72
CA ALA A 264 -30.64 -37.85 -26.33
C ALA A 264 -31.79 -38.50 -27.16
N PRO A 265 -32.96 -38.76 -26.55
CA PRO A 265 -34.09 -39.32 -27.28
C PRO A 265 -34.55 -38.36 -28.38
N ALA A 266 -34.95 -38.92 -29.53
CA ALA A 266 -35.53 -38.12 -30.60
C ALA A 266 -36.77 -37.36 -30.09
N ALA A 267 -36.90 -36.10 -30.50
CA ALA A 267 -38.06 -35.28 -30.16
C ALA A 267 -39.38 -36.00 -30.54
N PRO A 268 -40.45 -35.86 -29.74
CA PRO A 268 -41.74 -36.45 -30.07
C PRO A 268 -42.20 -35.97 -31.45
N LYS A 269 -42.65 -36.90 -32.31
CA LYS A 269 -43.25 -36.52 -33.59
C LYS A 269 -44.57 -35.79 -33.29
N PRO A 270 -44.86 -34.65 -33.95
CA PRO A 270 -46.14 -33.98 -33.79
C PRO A 270 -47.25 -34.96 -34.24
N GLU A 271 -48.22 -35.21 -33.36
CA GLU A 271 -49.37 -36.04 -33.67
C GLU A 271 -50.08 -35.45 -34.89
N GLY A 272 -50.29 -36.30 -35.90
CA GLY A 272 -50.96 -35.94 -37.14
C GLY A 272 -52.31 -35.27 -36.86
N ASN A 273 -52.48 -34.10 -37.45
CA ASN A 273 -53.71 -33.32 -37.42
C ASN A 273 -54.82 -34.14 -38.09
N ASN A 274 -55.65 -34.83 -37.31
CA ASN A 274 -56.89 -35.44 -37.82
C ASN A 274 -57.89 -34.30 -38.12
N ARG A 275 -57.98 -33.94 -39.40
CA ARG A 275 -59.17 -33.33 -40.02
C ARG A 275 -59.54 -34.12 -41.26
#